data_AF-A0A527NCL8-F1
#
_entry.id   AF-A0A527NCL8-F1
#
_cell.length_a   1.000
_cell.length_b   1.000
_cell.length_c   1.000
_cell.angle_alpha   90.00
_cell.angle_beta   90.00
_cell.angle_gamma   90.00
#
_symmetry.space_group_name_H-M   'P 1'
#
loop_
_entity.id
_entity.type
_entity.pdbx_description
1 polymer ?
#
loop_
_entity_poly.entity_id
_entity_poly.type
_entity_poly.pdbx_seq_one_letter_code
_entity_poly.pdbx_strand_id
1 'polypeptide(L)'
;MAVVLSPIRSPLRSPAYSPLAGKFGESYTAEAVALFARFTTPPTEARKLLINNRILAAKASGAWALRDGFYMMAAANAQAGQRNWKADAFNLSPQGTIIFEADRGYTGDGSTGYLATGFNPSTAGGNFSLNSSHLSVWSRTNAQVAGTSIGARTTSTTGQSLMTLRTATDQSTFRLNQDAAGTSPTNTNSSGGFVTRRSASNAMAVFRNAVSLGTATTVSTSLPNANIVIAGLDTGGVVTTSNTYQLASAGFGANLTDAMILAEYNADLAYLQGVGAA
;
A
#
# COMPACT_ATOMS: atom_id res chain seq x y z
N MET A 1 -67.89 11.19 -5.45
CA MET A 1 -67.37 9.87 -5.84
C MET A 1 -66.59 10.06 -7.14
N ALA A 2 -65.27 9.94 -7.26
CA ALA A 2 -64.20 9.57 -6.35
C ALA A 2 -62.95 10.38 -6.72
N VAL A 3 -62.17 10.76 -5.70
CA VAL A 3 -60.87 11.42 -5.82
C VAL A 3 -59.82 10.36 -6.17
N VAL A 4 -59.03 10.58 -7.23
CA VAL A 4 -57.82 9.79 -7.49
C VAL A 4 -56.62 10.73 -7.49
N LEU A 5 -56.03 10.89 -6.31
CA LEU A 5 -54.74 11.54 -6.11
C LEU A 5 -53.64 10.53 -6.45
N SER A 6 -52.81 10.83 -7.45
CA SER A 6 -51.58 10.08 -7.70
C SER A 6 -50.59 10.29 -6.54
N PRO A 7 -49.99 9.22 -5.97
CA PRO A 7 -48.96 9.39 -4.97
C PRO A 7 -47.65 9.82 -5.62
N ILE A 8 -47.15 10.97 -5.15
CA ILE A 8 -45.82 11.52 -5.42
C ILE A 8 -44.78 10.44 -5.17
N ARG A 9 -43.95 10.15 -6.19
CA ARG A 9 -42.81 9.24 -6.08
C ARG A 9 -41.79 9.86 -5.12
N SER A 10 -41.54 9.15 -4.02
CA SER A 10 -40.46 9.40 -3.07
C SER A 10 -39.11 9.50 -3.80
N PRO A 11 -38.29 10.56 -3.58
CA PRO A 11 -36.94 10.56 -4.07
C PRO A 11 -36.12 9.55 -3.26
N LEU A 12 -35.45 8.67 -4.01
CA LEU A 12 -34.45 7.71 -3.55
C LEU A 12 -33.53 8.35 -2.49
N ARG A 13 -33.62 7.88 -1.25
CA ARG A 13 -32.58 8.14 -0.24
C ARG A 13 -31.34 7.37 -0.65
N SER A 14 -30.37 8.07 -1.24
CA SER A 14 -28.97 7.62 -1.27
C SER A 14 -28.49 7.38 0.17
N PRO A 15 -27.68 6.34 0.44
CA PRO A 15 -27.14 6.12 1.78
C PRO A 15 -26.18 7.28 2.13
N ALA A 16 -26.64 8.17 3.00
CA ALA A 16 -25.87 9.29 3.49
C ALA A 16 -24.76 8.76 4.42
N TYR A 17 -23.53 8.73 3.93
CA TYR A 17 -22.36 8.85 4.79
C TYR A 17 -22.31 10.31 5.26
N SER A 18 -22.91 10.59 6.42
CA SER A 18 -22.85 11.90 7.06
C SER A 18 -21.51 12.04 7.78
N PRO A 19 -20.62 12.97 7.41
CA PRO A 19 -19.37 13.17 8.14
C PRO A 19 -19.59 14.17 9.29
N LEU A 20 -19.23 13.77 10.51
CA LEU A 20 -19.37 14.55 11.73
C LEU A 20 -18.56 15.86 11.64
N ALA A 21 -19.23 17.00 11.79
CA ALA A 21 -18.70 18.33 11.52
C ALA A 21 -17.74 18.82 12.62
N GLY A 22 -16.50 19.15 12.24
CA GLY A 22 -15.56 19.96 13.02
C GLY A 22 -15.78 21.46 12.77
N LYS A 23 -15.29 22.30 13.69
CA LYS A 23 -15.68 23.72 13.90
C LYS A 23 -15.34 24.74 12.78
N PHE A 24 -15.13 24.30 11.53
CA PHE A 24 -15.00 25.15 10.32
C PHE A 24 -15.58 24.51 9.04
N GLY A 25 -16.68 23.77 9.14
CA GLY A 25 -17.48 23.36 7.96
C GLY A 25 -16.85 22.32 7.01
N GLU A 26 -15.61 21.89 7.23
CA GLU A 26 -15.05 20.72 6.55
C GLU A 26 -15.44 19.44 7.30
N SER A 27 -16.27 18.62 6.67
CA SER A 27 -16.70 17.34 7.20
C SER A 27 -15.74 16.23 6.69
N TYR A 28 -14.88 15.72 7.58
CA TYR A 28 -13.95 14.63 7.28
C TYR A 28 -14.64 13.26 7.29
N THR A 29 -14.16 12.32 6.46
CA THR A 29 -14.66 10.93 6.47
C THR A 29 -14.46 10.26 7.83
N ALA A 30 -15.34 9.30 8.17
CA ALA A 30 -15.22 8.54 9.42
C ALA A 30 -13.86 7.84 9.55
N GLU A 31 -13.33 7.29 8.45
CA GLU A 31 -12.01 6.66 8.44
C GLU A 31 -10.88 7.66 8.71
N ALA A 32 -10.94 8.87 8.12
CA ALA A 32 -9.97 9.92 8.40
C ALA A 32 -10.02 10.37 9.86
N VAL A 33 -11.22 10.58 10.42
CA VAL A 33 -11.40 10.95 11.83
C VAL A 33 -10.83 9.87 12.77
N ALA A 34 -11.14 8.60 12.50
CA ALA A 34 -10.61 7.48 13.27
C ALA A 34 -9.07 7.39 13.19
N LEU A 35 -8.49 7.69 12.03
CA LEU A 35 -7.04 7.75 11.85
C LEU A 35 -6.41 8.91 12.63
N PHE A 36 -7.00 10.11 12.60
CA PHE A 36 -6.49 11.26 13.35
C PHE A 36 -6.42 10.99 14.84
N ALA A 37 -7.43 10.31 15.40
CA ALA A 37 -7.47 9.93 16.80
C ALA A 37 -6.35 8.95 17.21
N ARG A 38 -5.73 8.27 16.24
CA ARG A 38 -4.61 7.34 16.46
C ARG A 38 -3.24 8.03 16.37
N PHE A 39 -3.17 9.32 16.04
CA PHE A 39 -1.92 10.07 16.06
C PHE A 39 -1.67 10.67 17.45
N THR A 40 -0.48 10.46 17.99
CA THR A 40 -0.07 11.01 19.29
C THR A 40 0.10 12.52 19.24
N THR A 41 0.52 13.05 18.09
CA THR A 41 0.49 14.48 17.79
C THR A 41 -0.64 14.74 16.80
N PRO A 42 -1.66 15.53 17.17
CA PRO A 42 -2.75 15.86 16.26
C PRO A 42 -2.23 16.47 14.95
N PRO A 43 -2.71 16.02 13.78
CA PRO A 43 -2.31 16.59 12.51
C PRO A 43 -2.87 18.02 12.36
N THR A 44 -2.13 18.88 11.67
CA THR A 44 -2.60 20.22 11.29
C THR A 44 -3.81 20.12 10.36
N GLU A 45 -4.64 21.16 10.27
CA GLU A 45 -5.81 21.16 9.38
C GLU A 45 -5.42 20.91 7.92
N ALA A 46 -4.34 21.52 7.43
CA ALA A 46 -3.82 21.25 6.09
C ALA A 46 -3.48 19.75 5.88
N ARG A 47 -2.89 19.10 6.88
CA ARG A 47 -2.57 17.67 6.80
C ARG A 47 -3.82 16.80 6.91
N LYS A 48 -4.80 17.17 7.73
CA LYS A 48 -6.09 16.47 7.79
C LYS A 48 -6.78 16.46 6.43
N LEU A 49 -6.77 17.59 5.72
CA LEU A 49 -7.31 17.69 4.36
C LEU A 49 -6.59 16.75 3.39
N LEU A 50 -5.25 16.73 3.38
CA LEU A 50 -4.47 15.82 2.53
C LEU A 50 -4.76 14.35 2.81
N ILE A 51 -4.80 13.95 4.09
CA ILE A 51 -5.14 12.59 4.51
C ILE A 51 -6.56 12.23 4.06
N ASN A 52 -7.53 13.10 4.33
CA ASN A 52 -8.93 12.87 3.99
C ASN A 52 -9.14 12.74 2.48
N ASN A 53 -8.54 13.64 1.69
CA ASN A 53 -8.65 13.62 0.23
C ASN A 53 -8.04 12.34 -0.35
N ARG A 54 -6.92 11.88 0.23
CA ARG A 54 -6.31 10.62 -0.18
C ARG A 54 -7.20 9.41 0.09
N ILE A 55 -7.82 9.35 1.28
CA ILE A 55 -8.77 8.29 1.65
C ILE A 55 -10.02 8.36 0.75
N LEU A 56 -10.56 9.55 0.49
CA LEU A 56 -11.69 9.75 -0.42
C LEU A 56 -11.39 9.24 -1.83
N ALA A 57 -10.22 9.54 -2.38
CA ALA A 57 -9.80 9.06 -3.69
C ALA A 57 -9.73 7.51 -3.74
N ALA A 58 -9.20 6.88 -2.69
CA ALA A 58 -9.17 5.42 -2.58
C ALA A 58 -10.58 4.80 -2.48
N LYS A 59 -11.51 5.48 -1.79
CA LYS A 59 -12.90 5.04 -1.68
C LYS A 59 -13.64 5.19 -3.00
N ALA A 60 -13.46 6.31 -3.68
CA ALA A 60 -14.08 6.59 -4.98
C ALA A 60 -13.63 5.61 -6.08
N SER A 61 -12.36 5.17 -6.05
CA SER A 61 -11.85 4.16 -6.98
C SER A 61 -12.24 2.72 -6.61
N GLY A 62 -12.75 2.51 -5.40
CA GLY A 62 -13.00 1.17 -4.83
C GLY A 62 -11.76 0.49 -4.25
N ALA A 63 -10.55 1.04 -4.43
CA ALA A 63 -9.31 0.45 -3.92
C ALA A 63 -9.30 0.34 -2.39
N TRP A 64 -9.95 1.25 -1.66
CA TRP A 64 -10.01 1.23 -0.21
C TRP A 64 -10.62 -0.06 0.36
N ALA A 65 -11.61 -0.64 -0.33
CA ALA A 65 -12.27 -1.87 0.11
C ALA A 65 -11.35 -3.09 0.00
N LEU A 66 -10.35 -3.03 -0.89
CA LEU A 66 -9.46 -4.14 -1.23
C LEU A 66 -8.17 -4.16 -0.41
N ARG A 67 -7.95 -3.19 0.47
CA ARG A 67 -6.73 -3.04 1.27
C ARG A 67 -6.85 -3.75 2.61
N ASP A 68 -5.75 -4.39 3.02
CA ASP A 68 -5.55 -4.89 4.39
C ASP A 68 -4.58 -3.99 5.16
N GLY A 69 -3.56 -3.47 4.46
CA GLY A 69 -2.58 -2.53 4.99
C GLY A 69 -2.32 -1.38 4.03
N PHE A 70 -2.28 -0.16 4.56
CA PHE A 70 -1.80 1.02 3.84
C PHE A 70 -1.11 1.98 4.80
N TYR A 71 0.10 2.39 4.45
CA TYR A 71 0.97 3.24 5.26
C TYR A 71 1.46 4.40 4.41
N MET A 72 1.12 5.62 4.80
CA MET A 72 1.77 6.82 4.27
C MET A 72 2.88 7.21 5.24
N MET A 73 4.09 6.73 4.95
CA MET A 73 5.27 6.90 5.80
C MET A 73 5.86 8.31 5.70
N ALA A 74 5.64 9.04 4.59
CA ALA A 74 5.94 10.47 4.48
C ALA A 74 5.00 11.32 5.37
N ALA A 75 5.10 11.13 6.68
CA ALA A 75 4.24 11.71 7.69
C ALA A 75 4.98 12.73 8.55
N ALA A 76 4.24 13.48 9.38
CA ALA A 76 4.81 14.53 10.23
C ALA A 76 5.80 14.00 11.29
N ASN A 77 5.62 12.76 11.73
CA ASN A 77 6.52 12.08 12.67
C ASN A 77 6.44 10.56 12.51
N ALA A 78 7.37 9.84 13.15
CA ALA A 78 7.49 8.39 13.06
C ALA A 78 6.20 7.68 13.48
N GLN A 79 5.56 8.12 14.57
CA GLN A 79 4.35 7.47 15.09
C GLN A 79 3.18 7.54 14.09
N ALA A 80 3.00 8.68 13.42
CA ALA A 80 2.00 8.85 12.37
C ALA A 80 2.33 8.02 11.12
N GLY A 81 3.60 7.96 10.71
CA GLY A 81 4.06 7.16 9.57
C GLY A 81 3.94 5.65 9.78
N GLN A 82 3.87 5.20 11.04
CA GLN A 82 3.69 3.80 11.41
C GLN A 82 2.24 3.33 11.45
N ARG A 83 1.26 4.25 11.41
CA ARG A 83 -0.15 3.84 11.50
C ARG A 83 -0.59 3.20 10.19
N ASN A 84 -1.26 2.04 10.29
CA ASN A 84 -2.03 1.51 9.17
C ASN A 84 -3.27 2.41 9.00
N TRP A 85 -3.37 3.12 7.89
CA TRP A 85 -4.51 4.01 7.61
C TRP A 85 -5.82 3.23 7.44
N LYS A 86 -5.74 1.96 7.03
CA LYS A 86 -6.92 1.13 6.77
C LYS A 86 -7.66 0.71 8.04
N ALA A 87 -6.93 0.35 9.09
CA ALA A 87 -7.48 -0.18 10.34
C ALA A 87 -6.49 0.02 11.50
N ASP A 88 -6.97 -0.08 12.75
CA ASP A 88 -6.08 -0.20 13.91
C ASP A 88 -5.59 -1.63 14.14
N ALA A 89 -4.95 -2.16 13.10
CA ALA A 89 -4.33 -3.47 13.07
C ALA A 89 -3.11 -3.38 12.16
N PHE A 90 -2.11 -4.23 12.41
CA PHE A 90 -0.88 -4.30 11.61
C PHE A 90 -0.15 -2.94 11.52
N ASN A 91 -0.13 -2.16 12.61
CA ASN A 91 0.68 -0.95 12.67
C ASN A 91 2.17 -1.32 12.54
N LEU A 92 2.96 -0.47 11.88
CA LEU A 92 4.37 -0.75 11.65
C LEU A 92 5.17 -0.68 12.95
N SER A 93 6.06 -1.65 13.13
CA SER A 93 7.09 -1.67 14.16
C SER A 93 8.47 -1.57 13.48
N PRO A 94 9.20 -0.45 13.64
CA PRO A 94 10.57 -0.34 13.16
C PRO A 94 11.48 -1.34 13.86
N GLN A 95 12.38 -1.94 13.10
CA GLN A 95 13.37 -2.91 13.57
C GLN A 95 14.76 -2.49 13.09
N GLY A 96 15.79 -2.89 13.83
CA GLY A 96 17.18 -2.55 13.52
C GLY A 96 17.43 -1.05 13.50
N THR A 97 18.12 -0.56 12.46
CA THR A 97 18.63 0.81 12.33
C THR A 97 17.88 1.64 11.29
N ILE A 98 16.65 1.25 10.92
CA ILE A 98 15.86 2.00 9.91
C ILE A 98 15.60 3.44 10.38
N ILE A 99 15.84 4.42 9.50
CA ILE A 99 15.79 5.83 9.87
C ILE A 99 14.52 6.48 9.35
N PHE A 100 13.79 7.17 10.22
CA PHE A 100 12.67 8.01 9.84
C PHE A 100 13.13 9.44 9.56
N GLU A 101 12.61 10.03 8.49
CA GLU A 101 12.70 11.46 8.21
C GLU A 101 11.29 12.03 8.00
N ALA A 102 10.98 13.13 8.70
CA ALA A 102 9.67 13.77 8.64
C ALA A 102 9.34 14.19 7.20
N ASP A 103 8.12 13.91 6.77
CA ASP A 103 7.62 14.16 5.41
C ASP A 103 8.43 13.49 4.30
N ARG A 104 9.21 12.48 4.64
CA ARG A 104 10.14 11.81 3.73
C ARG A 104 9.99 10.30 3.79
N GLY A 105 9.69 9.77 4.98
CA GLY A 105 9.43 8.36 5.21
C GLY A 105 10.60 7.64 5.84
N TYR A 106 10.76 6.37 5.53
CA TYR A 106 11.78 5.53 6.13
C TYR A 106 12.88 5.16 5.13
N THR A 107 14.14 5.32 5.53
CA THR A 107 15.30 4.88 4.76
C THR A 107 15.82 3.58 5.34
N GLY A 108 15.84 2.52 4.52
CA GLY A 108 16.49 1.26 4.87
C GLY A 108 18.00 1.43 5.00
N ASP A 109 18.63 0.59 5.83
CA ASP A 109 20.09 0.60 6.05
C ASP A 109 20.83 -0.39 5.13
N GLY A 110 20.11 -1.14 4.29
CA GLY A 110 20.67 -2.22 3.47
C GLY A 110 21.09 -3.47 4.25
N SER A 111 20.77 -3.57 5.55
CA SER A 111 21.18 -4.66 6.43
C SER A 111 20.04 -5.09 7.39
N THR A 112 19.98 -4.58 8.62
CA THR A 112 19.04 -5.06 9.65
C THR A 112 17.84 -4.15 9.87
N GLY A 113 17.82 -2.98 9.23
CA GLY A 113 16.76 -1.99 9.30
C GLY A 113 15.57 -2.32 8.40
N TYR A 114 14.40 -2.57 9.00
CA TYR A 114 13.15 -2.83 8.27
C TYR A 114 11.93 -2.39 9.10
N LEU A 115 10.74 -2.42 8.48
CA LEU A 115 9.48 -2.22 9.19
C LEU A 115 8.68 -3.52 9.19
N ALA A 116 8.40 -4.03 10.38
CA ALA A 116 7.53 -5.19 10.58
C ALA A 116 6.07 -4.75 10.53
N THR A 117 5.26 -5.39 9.69
CA THR A 117 3.81 -5.13 9.61
C THR A 117 3.02 -6.04 10.56
N GLY A 118 3.54 -7.23 10.85
CA GLY A 118 2.82 -8.30 11.56
C GLY A 118 1.73 -9.00 10.73
N PHE A 119 1.57 -8.67 9.45
CA PHE A 119 0.60 -9.30 8.56
C PHE A 119 1.20 -10.57 7.92
N ASN A 120 0.70 -11.74 8.31
CA ASN A 120 1.03 -13.01 7.66
C ASN A 120 -0.08 -13.38 6.67
N PRO A 121 0.18 -13.43 5.35
CA PRO A 121 -0.84 -13.74 4.35
C PRO A 121 -1.59 -15.06 4.58
N SER A 122 -0.94 -16.06 5.19
CA SER A 122 -1.55 -17.38 5.42
C SER A 122 -2.47 -17.44 6.64
N THR A 123 -2.37 -16.48 7.57
CA THR A 123 -3.10 -16.56 8.86
C THR A 123 -3.87 -15.30 9.24
N ALA A 124 -3.55 -14.14 8.67
CA ALA A 124 -4.18 -12.87 9.03
C ALA A 124 -5.65 -12.75 8.56
N GLY A 125 -6.03 -13.47 7.50
CA GLY A 125 -7.30 -13.26 6.80
C GLY A 125 -7.31 -11.92 6.03
N GLY A 126 -8.50 -11.49 5.59
CA GLY A 126 -8.68 -10.24 4.84
C GLY A 126 -8.77 -10.43 3.32
N ASN A 127 -8.31 -9.43 2.58
CA ASN A 127 -8.45 -9.34 1.12
C ASN A 127 -7.30 -10.01 0.36
N PHE A 128 -6.09 -9.99 0.90
CA PHE A 128 -4.92 -10.60 0.30
C PHE A 128 -5.14 -12.12 0.22
N SER A 129 -5.27 -12.65 -1.00
CA SER A 129 -5.60 -14.05 -1.24
C SER A 129 -4.74 -14.65 -2.36
N LEU A 130 -4.79 -15.99 -2.52
CA LEU A 130 -3.91 -16.72 -3.40
C LEU A 130 -3.92 -16.19 -4.85
N ASN A 131 -5.12 -15.93 -5.39
CA ASN A 131 -5.34 -15.52 -6.78
C ASN A 131 -5.77 -14.06 -6.94
N SER A 132 -5.84 -13.31 -5.85
CA SER A 132 -6.17 -11.90 -5.84
C SER A 132 -5.34 -11.22 -4.77
N SER A 133 -4.23 -10.61 -5.18
CA SER A 133 -3.29 -9.95 -4.26
C SER A 133 -2.56 -8.78 -4.91
N HIS A 134 -2.09 -7.84 -4.09
CA HIS A 134 -1.14 -6.81 -4.51
C HIS A 134 -0.15 -6.46 -3.40
N LEU A 135 1.02 -5.97 -3.82
CA LEU A 135 1.96 -5.23 -2.98
C LEU A 135 2.22 -3.88 -3.65
N SER A 136 2.38 -2.84 -2.86
CA SER A 136 2.64 -1.48 -3.32
C SER A 136 3.69 -0.80 -2.45
N VAL A 137 4.56 0.00 -3.07
CA VAL A 137 5.51 0.89 -2.39
C VAL A 137 5.73 2.15 -3.21
N TRP A 138 5.97 3.27 -2.54
CA TRP A 138 6.49 4.49 -3.16
C TRP A 138 7.92 4.73 -2.69
N SER A 139 8.85 4.80 -3.62
CA SER A 139 10.25 5.13 -3.33
C SER A 139 10.57 6.54 -3.81
N ARG A 140 11.29 7.29 -2.99
CA ARG A 140 11.77 8.64 -3.31
C ARG A 140 13.19 8.68 -3.85
N THR A 141 13.91 7.57 -3.81
CA THR A 141 15.30 7.50 -4.27
C THR A 141 15.44 6.60 -5.49
N ASN A 142 16.34 6.99 -6.39
CA ASN A 142 16.77 6.16 -7.49
C ASN A 142 18.15 5.54 -7.17
N ALA A 143 18.21 4.22 -7.08
CA ALA A 143 19.45 3.48 -6.89
C ALA A 143 19.31 2.06 -7.47
N GLN A 144 20.44 1.45 -7.83
CA GLN A 144 20.49 0.02 -8.16
C GLN A 144 20.69 -0.77 -6.87
N VAL A 145 19.63 -1.37 -6.34
CA VAL A 145 19.68 -2.13 -5.08
C VAL A 145 18.90 -3.43 -5.25
N ALA A 146 19.62 -4.56 -5.24
CA ALA A 146 19.03 -5.90 -5.33
C ALA A 146 18.28 -6.35 -4.05
N GLY A 147 17.91 -5.41 -3.18
CA GLY A 147 17.12 -5.65 -1.98
C GLY A 147 15.63 -5.63 -2.27
N THR A 148 14.87 -6.39 -1.48
CA THR A 148 13.41 -6.42 -1.51
C THR A 148 12.85 -5.19 -0.80
N SER A 149 11.91 -4.50 -1.43
CA SER A 149 11.25 -3.30 -0.90
C SER A 149 10.04 -3.61 -0.05
N ILE A 150 9.34 -4.70 -0.37
CA ILE A 150 8.27 -5.26 0.43
C ILE A 150 8.15 -6.75 0.12
N GLY A 151 7.99 -7.60 1.13
CA GLY A 151 7.69 -9.00 0.88
C GLY A 151 7.82 -9.95 2.05
N ALA A 152 7.41 -11.18 1.76
CA ALA A 152 7.51 -12.36 2.61
C ALA A 152 7.68 -13.61 1.74
N ARG A 153 8.33 -14.64 2.29
CA ARG A 153 8.32 -16.01 1.76
C ARG A 153 8.40 -17.04 2.88
N THR A 154 7.83 -18.22 2.64
CA THR A 154 7.91 -19.33 3.61
C THR A 154 9.33 -19.88 3.70
N THR A 155 9.94 -20.17 2.54
CA THR A 155 11.34 -20.62 2.42
C THR A 155 11.93 -20.09 1.11
N SER A 156 13.21 -20.39 0.81
CA SER A 156 13.95 -19.84 -0.35
C SER A 156 13.23 -20.01 -1.70
N THR A 157 12.30 -20.96 -1.81
CA THR A 157 11.55 -21.25 -3.03
C THR A 157 10.05 -21.42 -2.82
N THR A 158 9.49 -21.23 -1.62
CA THR A 158 8.08 -21.57 -1.34
C THR A 158 7.28 -20.38 -0.84
N GLY A 159 6.08 -20.21 -1.41
CA GLY A 159 5.07 -19.25 -1.00
C GLY A 159 5.62 -17.84 -0.99
N GLN A 160 5.96 -17.27 -2.16
CA GLN A 160 6.69 -16.02 -2.24
C GLN A 160 5.82 -14.87 -2.73
N SER A 161 5.78 -13.78 -1.96
CA SER A 161 5.19 -12.50 -2.35
C SER A 161 6.16 -11.39 -2.04
N LEU A 162 6.79 -10.83 -3.07
CA LEU A 162 7.85 -9.83 -2.92
C LEU A 162 7.95 -8.89 -4.12
N MET A 163 8.55 -7.73 -3.89
CA MET A 163 8.89 -6.76 -4.92
C MET A 163 10.28 -6.17 -4.68
N THR A 164 11.12 -6.21 -5.71
CA THR A 164 12.39 -5.49 -5.82
C THR A 164 12.26 -4.46 -6.95
N LEU A 165 12.48 -3.19 -6.64
CA LEU A 165 12.21 -2.10 -7.59
C LEU A 165 13.22 -2.08 -8.74
N ARG A 166 14.51 -2.24 -8.44
CA ARG A 166 15.59 -2.18 -9.42
C ARG A 166 16.80 -2.99 -8.96
N THR A 167 17.14 -4.04 -9.68
CA THR A 167 18.35 -4.86 -9.46
C THR A 167 19.60 -4.15 -9.99
N ALA A 168 20.77 -4.75 -9.73
CA ALA A 168 22.06 -4.30 -10.30
C ALA A 168 22.13 -4.41 -11.84
N THR A 169 21.16 -5.09 -12.47
CA THR A 169 21.06 -5.29 -13.93
C THR A 169 19.88 -4.53 -14.53
N ASP A 170 19.39 -3.49 -13.86
CA ASP A 170 18.29 -2.64 -14.32
C ASP A 170 17.01 -3.41 -14.64
N GLN A 171 16.62 -4.30 -13.75
CA GLN A 171 15.36 -5.01 -13.83
C GLN A 171 14.55 -4.84 -12.54
N SER A 172 13.22 -4.80 -12.67
CA SER A 172 12.33 -5.00 -11.52
C SER A 172 12.05 -6.50 -11.35
N THR A 173 12.01 -7.00 -10.12
CA THR A 173 11.63 -8.39 -9.83
C THR A 173 10.39 -8.40 -8.96
N PHE A 174 9.41 -9.22 -9.32
CA PHE A 174 8.17 -9.32 -8.58
C PHE A 174 7.65 -10.76 -8.56
N ARG A 175 7.09 -11.15 -7.42
CA ARG A 175 6.45 -12.46 -7.20
C ARG A 175 5.24 -12.23 -6.32
N LEU A 176 4.17 -12.98 -6.56
CA LEU A 176 2.99 -13.02 -5.71
C LEU A 176 2.51 -14.45 -5.62
N ASN A 177 2.52 -15.00 -4.42
CA ASN A 177 1.99 -16.32 -4.06
C ASN A 177 2.48 -17.47 -4.95
N GLN A 178 3.78 -17.52 -5.24
CA GLN A 178 4.37 -18.49 -6.17
C GLN A 178 5.72 -19.02 -5.70
N ASP A 179 6.18 -20.11 -6.34
CA ASP A 179 7.41 -20.82 -5.97
C ASP A 179 8.54 -20.66 -7.01
N ALA A 180 8.25 -20.01 -8.13
CA ALA A 180 9.20 -19.81 -9.22
C ALA A 180 9.52 -18.32 -9.43
N ALA A 181 10.68 -18.08 -10.04
CA ALA A 181 11.01 -16.77 -10.59
C ALA A 181 9.98 -16.43 -11.69
N GLY A 182 9.41 -15.22 -11.60
CA GLY A 182 8.64 -14.63 -12.69
C GLY A 182 9.54 -13.87 -13.66
N THR A 183 8.91 -13.17 -14.59
CA THR A 183 9.58 -12.23 -15.51
C THR A 183 10.15 -11.04 -14.74
N SER A 184 11.34 -10.60 -15.13
CA SER A 184 11.99 -9.40 -14.61
C SER A 184 12.07 -8.32 -15.70
N PRO A 185 11.07 -7.43 -15.84
CA PRO A 185 11.09 -6.40 -16.87
C PRO A 185 12.18 -5.37 -16.60
N THR A 186 12.68 -4.76 -17.67
CA THR A 186 13.65 -3.66 -17.58
C THR A 186 13.08 -2.51 -16.77
N ASN A 187 13.85 -2.01 -15.82
CA ASN A 187 13.57 -0.81 -15.06
C ASN A 187 14.88 -0.12 -14.67
N THR A 188 15.12 1.05 -15.24
CA THR A 188 16.32 1.86 -14.99
C THR A 188 16.11 2.93 -13.93
N ASN A 189 14.96 2.93 -13.24
CA ASN A 189 14.67 3.93 -12.21
C ASN A 189 13.79 3.38 -11.08
N SER A 190 14.31 3.39 -9.84
CA SER A 190 13.60 2.88 -8.66
C SER A 190 12.76 3.93 -7.91
N SER A 191 12.66 5.17 -8.39
CA SER A 191 11.79 6.18 -7.77
C SER A 191 10.36 6.13 -8.32
N GLY A 192 9.41 6.66 -7.56
CA GLY A 192 7.98 6.68 -7.86
C GLY A 192 7.19 5.56 -7.20
N GLY A 193 5.92 5.46 -7.60
CA GLY A 193 5.00 4.44 -7.08
C GLY A 193 5.09 3.14 -7.87
N PHE A 194 5.31 2.04 -7.17
CA PHE A 194 5.31 0.69 -7.74
C PHE A 194 4.15 -0.13 -7.18
N VAL A 195 3.52 -0.91 -8.06
CA VAL A 195 2.49 -1.88 -7.68
C VAL A 195 2.75 -3.17 -8.43
N THR A 196 2.77 -4.29 -7.72
CA THR A 196 2.67 -5.62 -8.32
C THR A 196 1.33 -6.19 -7.92
N ARG A 197 0.63 -6.84 -8.85
CA ARG A 197 -0.66 -7.47 -8.61
C ARG A 197 -0.72 -8.85 -9.21
N ARG A 198 -1.59 -9.68 -8.63
CA ARG A 198 -2.05 -10.96 -9.14
C ARG A 198 -3.57 -10.88 -9.27
N SER A 199 -4.07 -11.07 -10.48
CA SER A 199 -5.50 -10.97 -10.83
C SER A 199 -6.16 -12.32 -11.10
N ALA A 200 -5.36 -13.36 -11.33
CA ALA A 200 -5.77 -14.75 -11.48
C ALA A 200 -4.62 -15.69 -11.08
N SER A 201 -4.86 -16.99 -11.11
CA SER A 201 -3.85 -18.01 -10.79
C SER A 201 -2.63 -17.96 -11.72
N ASN A 202 -2.76 -17.42 -12.94
CA ASN A 202 -1.69 -17.31 -13.93
C ASN A 202 -1.61 -15.89 -14.55
N ALA A 203 -2.03 -14.85 -13.83
CA ALA A 203 -2.02 -13.48 -14.34
C ALA A 203 -1.47 -12.49 -13.31
N MET A 204 -0.25 -12.00 -13.58
CA MET A 204 0.43 -10.98 -12.80
C MET A 204 0.93 -9.84 -13.66
N ALA A 205 1.06 -8.66 -13.05
CA ALA A 205 1.66 -7.49 -13.68
C ALA A 205 2.35 -6.62 -12.63
N VAL A 206 3.40 -5.93 -13.05
CA VAL A 206 4.06 -4.88 -12.26
C VAL A 206 3.94 -3.54 -12.98
N PHE A 207 3.76 -2.49 -12.20
CA PHE A 207 3.53 -1.12 -12.65
C PHE A 207 4.51 -0.19 -11.96
N ARG A 208 4.91 0.86 -12.67
CA ARG A 208 5.56 2.04 -12.12
C ARG A 208 4.82 3.28 -12.59
N ASN A 209 4.44 4.15 -11.66
CA ASN A 209 3.66 5.36 -11.93
C ASN A 209 2.43 5.08 -12.78
N ALA A 210 1.70 4.02 -12.42
CA ALA A 210 0.51 3.51 -13.14
C ALA A 210 0.73 2.99 -14.57
N VAL A 211 1.98 2.91 -15.05
CA VAL A 211 2.32 2.30 -16.34
C VAL A 211 2.86 0.91 -16.12
N SER A 212 2.36 -0.09 -16.84
CA SER A 212 2.86 -1.46 -16.73
C SER A 212 4.30 -1.55 -17.24
N LEU A 213 5.19 -2.15 -16.45
CA LEU A 213 6.54 -2.50 -16.91
C LEU A 213 6.57 -3.89 -17.55
N GLY A 214 5.62 -4.75 -17.21
CA GLY A 214 5.54 -6.10 -17.75
C GLY A 214 4.53 -6.99 -17.03
N THR A 215 4.25 -8.12 -17.66
CA THR A 215 3.34 -9.16 -17.16
C THR A 215 4.06 -10.48 -16.95
N ALA A 216 3.52 -11.33 -16.09
CA ALA A 216 3.99 -12.69 -15.88
C ALA A 216 2.82 -13.67 -15.76
N THR A 217 3.04 -14.92 -16.17
CA THR A 217 2.02 -15.98 -16.17
C THR A 217 2.33 -17.12 -15.21
N THR A 218 3.36 -16.95 -14.37
CA THR A 218 3.75 -17.93 -13.36
C THR A 218 2.57 -18.27 -12.45
N VAL A 219 2.28 -19.57 -12.36
CA VAL A 219 1.12 -20.08 -11.63
C VAL A 219 1.30 -19.88 -10.13
N SER A 220 0.23 -19.46 -9.45
CA SER A 220 0.18 -19.37 -8.00
C SER A 220 0.24 -20.76 -7.36
N THR A 221 1.00 -20.90 -6.27
CA THR A 221 1.18 -22.16 -5.54
C THR A 221 0.57 -22.09 -4.15
N SER A 222 1.03 -21.13 -3.35
CA SER A 222 0.65 -20.96 -1.95
C SER A 222 0.83 -19.51 -1.51
N LEU A 223 0.10 -19.13 -0.46
CA LEU A 223 0.38 -17.89 0.27
C LEU A 223 1.69 -18.04 1.07
N PRO A 224 2.50 -16.98 1.22
CA PRO A 224 3.59 -16.97 2.18
C PRO A 224 3.07 -17.23 3.60
N ASN A 225 3.75 -18.10 4.34
CA ASN A 225 3.56 -18.26 5.78
C ASN A 225 4.72 -17.60 6.53
N ALA A 226 4.81 -16.28 6.36
CA ALA A 226 5.76 -15.37 7.00
C ALA A 226 5.15 -13.96 6.98
N ASN A 227 5.68 -13.02 7.77
CA ASN A 227 5.11 -11.68 7.84
C ASN A 227 5.59 -10.83 6.66
N ILE A 228 4.69 -10.09 6.01
CA ILE A 228 5.11 -9.05 5.07
C ILE A 228 5.92 -8.01 5.85
N VAL A 229 7.13 -7.73 5.39
CA VAL A 229 7.97 -6.64 5.91
C VAL A 229 8.25 -5.62 4.81
N ILE A 230 8.52 -4.38 5.20
CA ILE A 230 8.91 -3.30 4.30
C ILE A 230 10.41 -3.03 4.50
N ALA A 231 11.10 -2.71 3.41
CA ALA A 231 12.55 -2.55 3.32
C ALA A 231 13.37 -3.84 3.52
N GLY A 232 12.76 -5.01 3.38
CA GLY A 232 13.43 -6.31 3.37
C GLY A 232 12.51 -7.45 2.91
N LEU A 233 12.95 -8.68 3.15
CA LEU A 233 12.21 -9.91 2.88
C LEU A 233 12.26 -10.84 4.08
N ASP A 234 11.11 -11.10 4.69
CA ASP A 234 10.98 -12.14 5.71
C ASP A 234 10.97 -13.52 5.06
N THR A 235 11.91 -14.39 5.45
CA THR A 235 12.00 -15.79 5.04
C THR A 235 11.78 -16.67 6.26
N GLY A 236 10.53 -17.09 6.49
CA GLY A 236 10.18 -17.98 7.60
C GLY A 236 10.59 -17.45 8.99
N GLY A 237 10.53 -16.14 9.22
CA GLY A 237 10.91 -15.48 10.47
C GLY A 237 12.30 -14.82 10.44
N VAL A 238 13.07 -14.96 9.37
CA VAL A 238 14.39 -14.35 9.22
C VAL A 238 14.36 -13.31 8.10
N VAL A 239 14.55 -12.03 8.46
CA VAL A 239 14.56 -10.92 7.50
C VAL A 239 15.94 -10.76 6.87
N THR A 240 15.99 -10.79 5.54
CA THR A 240 17.21 -10.64 4.73
C THR A 240 16.92 -9.81 3.48
N THR A 241 17.92 -9.59 2.60
CA THR A 241 17.75 -8.87 1.32
C THR A 241 17.14 -7.49 1.52
N SER A 242 17.65 -6.74 2.50
CA SER A 242 17.23 -5.37 2.79
C SER A 242 17.70 -4.40 1.71
N ASN A 243 17.09 -3.21 1.65
CA ASN A 243 17.48 -2.18 0.68
C ASN A 243 17.77 -0.83 1.36
N THR A 244 18.22 0.15 0.57
CA THR A 244 18.57 1.50 1.02
C THR A 244 17.65 2.58 0.44
N TYR A 245 16.47 2.20 -0.06
CA TYR A 245 15.51 3.15 -0.59
C TYR A 245 14.90 3.97 0.54
N GLN A 246 14.52 5.21 0.21
CA GLN A 246 13.70 6.03 1.08
C GLN A 246 12.23 5.86 0.68
N LEU A 247 11.47 5.13 1.50
CA LEU A 247 10.12 4.69 1.21
C LEU A 247 9.09 5.63 1.84
N ALA A 248 8.23 6.20 0.99
CA ALA A 248 7.23 7.21 1.37
C ALA A 248 5.84 6.61 1.59
N SER A 249 5.51 5.51 0.91
CA SER A 249 4.28 4.76 1.15
C SER A 249 4.50 3.27 0.93
N ALA A 250 3.63 2.45 1.54
CA ALA A 250 3.58 1.01 1.31
C ALA A 250 2.17 0.49 1.56
N GLY A 251 1.83 -0.65 0.97
CA GLY A 251 0.53 -1.29 1.22
C GLY A 251 0.36 -2.63 0.54
N PHE A 252 -0.68 -3.35 0.94
CA PHE A 252 -1.02 -4.68 0.45
C PHE A 252 -2.51 -4.98 0.63
N GLY A 253 -3.01 -5.95 -0.14
CA GLY A 253 -4.41 -6.38 -0.13
C GLY A 253 -4.77 -7.24 -1.34
N ALA A 254 -6.04 -7.26 -1.75
CA ALA A 254 -6.54 -7.93 -2.96
C ALA A 254 -6.04 -7.25 -4.26
N ASN A 255 -6.26 -7.90 -5.40
CA ASN A 255 -5.94 -7.37 -6.73
C ASN A 255 -6.55 -5.97 -6.97
N LEU A 256 -5.76 -5.03 -7.47
CA LEU A 256 -6.23 -3.73 -7.96
C LEU A 256 -6.35 -3.73 -9.49
N THR A 257 -7.42 -3.15 -10.05
CA THR A 257 -7.54 -2.93 -11.50
C THR A 257 -6.58 -1.85 -12.00
N ASP A 258 -6.37 -1.72 -13.32
CA ASP A 258 -5.48 -0.68 -13.87
C ASP A 258 -5.98 0.72 -13.52
N ALA A 259 -7.31 0.92 -13.60
CA ALA A 259 -7.96 2.16 -13.19
C ALA A 259 -7.76 2.46 -11.70
N MET A 260 -7.83 1.44 -10.83
CA MET A 260 -7.53 1.60 -9.40
C MET A 260 -6.05 1.96 -9.18
N ILE A 261 -5.11 1.31 -9.88
CA ILE A 261 -3.68 1.63 -9.76
C ILE A 261 -3.40 3.08 -10.20
N LEU A 262 -4.02 3.55 -11.28
CA LEU A 262 -3.92 4.94 -11.71
C LEU A 262 -4.49 5.91 -10.66
N ALA A 263 -5.67 5.61 -10.11
CA ALA A 263 -6.27 6.44 -9.08
C ALA A 263 -5.40 6.51 -7.81
N GLU A 264 -4.84 5.37 -7.38
CA GLU A 264 -3.95 5.31 -6.22
C GLU A 264 -2.64 6.05 -6.46
N TYR A 265 -2.04 5.94 -7.66
CA TYR A 265 -0.86 6.71 -8.03
C TYR A 265 -1.11 8.22 -7.95
N ASN A 266 -2.19 8.70 -8.59
CA ASN A 266 -2.53 10.13 -8.59
C ASN A 266 -2.78 10.65 -7.17
N ALA A 267 -3.43 9.84 -6.34
CA ALA A 267 -3.76 10.23 -4.98
C ALA A 267 -2.53 10.23 -4.06
N ASP A 268 -1.65 9.23 -4.16
CA ASP A 268 -0.35 9.24 -3.46
C ASP A 268 0.50 10.43 -3.91
N LEU A 269 0.58 10.69 -5.22
CA LEU A 269 1.32 11.84 -5.76
C LEU A 269 0.80 13.16 -5.20
N ALA A 270 -0.52 13.37 -5.20
CA ALA A 270 -1.13 14.59 -4.67
C ALA A 270 -0.84 14.77 -3.17
N TYR A 271 -0.90 13.69 -2.38
CA TYR A 271 -0.52 13.74 -0.97
C TYR A 271 0.95 14.15 -0.81
N LEU A 272 1.86 13.47 -1.53
CA LEU A 272 3.30 13.69 -1.44
C LEU A 272 3.69 15.09 -1.89
N GLN A 273 3.07 15.63 -2.94
CA GLN A 273 3.24 17.03 -3.34
C GLN A 273 2.78 17.98 -2.22
N GLY A 274 1.63 17.71 -1.60
CA GLY A 274 1.09 18.52 -0.51
C GLY A 274 1.97 18.57 0.75
N VAL A 275 2.77 17.53 1.01
CA VAL A 275 3.76 17.50 2.10
C VAL A 275 5.19 17.82 1.64
N GLY A 276 5.38 18.18 0.36
CA GLY A 276 6.69 18.52 -0.20
C GLY A 276 7.67 17.34 -0.33
N ALA A 277 7.16 16.14 -0.61
CA ALA A 277 7.87 14.86 -0.63
C ALA A 277 7.88 14.15 -1.99
N ALA A 278 7.28 14.74 -3.03
CA ALA A 278 7.16 14.15 -4.37
C ALA A 278 8.52 13.93 -5.07
#